data_AF-A0A0C2D9T3-F1
#
_entry.id   AF-A0A0C2D9T3-F1
#
_cell.length_a   1.000
_cell.length_b   1.000
_cell.length_c   1.000
_cell.angle_alpha   90.00
_cell.angle_beta   90.00
_cell.angle_gamma   90.00
#
_symmetry.space_group_name_H-M   'P 1'
#
loop_
_entity.id
_entity.type
_entity.pdbx_description
1 polymer ?
#
loop_
_entity_poly.entity_id
_entity_poly.type
_entity_poly.pdbx_seq_one_letter_code
_entity_poly.pdbx_strand_id
1 'polypeptide(L)'
;MNRRANPCSDFYSFACGRYAENKVVPEHAKKITVLHEMKRDLDRHLKGILENSTRKNATRAMNLAQTYYDSCMNEQAQNEMVTE
;
A
#
# COMPACT_ATOMS: atom_id res chain seq x y z
N MET A 1 -19.84 -10.21 1.21
CA MET A 1 -21.06 -10.75 1.86
C MET A 1 -21.44 -12.11 1.29
N ASN A 2 -21.60 -13.11 2.14
CA ASN A 2 -22.17 -14.42 1.82
C ASN A 2 -23.58 -14.54 2.41
N ARG A 3 -24.62 -14.36 1.57
CA ARG A 3 -26.03 -14.41 2.01
C ARG A 3 -26.53 -15.81 2.39
N ARG A 4 -25.72 -16.86 2.21
CA ARG A 4 -26.06 -18.24 2.62
C ARG A 4 -25.71 -18.52 4.08
N ALA A 5 -24.80 -17.74 4.68
CA ALA A 5 -24.47 -17.86 6.09
C ALA A 5 -25.53 -17.14 6.94
N ASN A 6 -25.93 -17.72 8.08
CA ASN A 6 -26.84 -17.08 9.01
C ASN A 6 -26.07 -16.03 9.86
N PRO A 7 -26.44 -14.73 9.81
CA PRO A 7 -25.74 -13.68 10.54
C PRO A 7 -25.79 -13.82 12.06
N CYS A 8 -26.81 -14.48 12.62
CA CYS A 8 -26.95 -14.66 14.07
C CYS A 8 -26.01 -15.75 14.62
N SER A 9 -25.53 -16.66 13.77
CA SER A 9 -24.61 -17.74 14.18
C SER A 9 -23.17 -17.49 13.75
N ASP A 10 -22.95 -16.90 12.57
CA ASP A 10 -21.63 -16.53 12.07
C ASP A 10 -21.71 -15.24 11.24
N PHE A 11 -21.65 -14.13 11.97
CA PHE A 11 -21.69 -12.80 11.36
C PHE A 11 -20.48 -12.53 10.46
N TYR A 12 -19.32 -13.11 10.78
CA TYR A 12 -18.11 -12.91 9.98
C TYR A 12 -18.26 -13.53 8.60
N SER A 13 -18.67 -14.80 8.51
CA SER A 13 -18.91 -15.46 7.22
C SER A 13 -20.01 -14.78 6.43
N PHE A 14 -21.08 -14.32 7.09
CA PHE A 14 -22.13 -13.54 6.44
C PHE A 14 -21.61 -12.24 5.83
N ALA A 15 -20.87 -11.42 6.57
CA ALA A 15 -20.37 -10.13 6.09
C ALA A 15 -19.20 -10.29 5.09
N CYS A 16 -18.23 -11.12 5.45
CA CYS A 16 -16.91 -11.20 4.81
C CYS A 16 -16.65 -12.49 4.03
N GLY A 17 -17.49 -13.52 4.13
CA GLY A 17 -17.20 -14.86 3.58
C GLY A 17 -16.77 -14.86 2.11
N ARG A 18 -17.52 -14.18 1.24
CA ARG A 18 -17.13 -14.01 -0.18
C ARG A 18 -15.84 -13.22 -0.38
N TYR A 19 -15.51 -12.28 0.50
CA TYR A 19 -14.24 -11.55 0.41
C TYR A 19 -13.08 -12.51 0.70
N ALA A 20 -13.18 -13.28 1.78
CA ALA A 20 -12.17 -14.26 2.16
C ALA A 20 -11.97 -15.34 1.08
N GLU A 21 -13.05 -15.82 0.45
CA GLU A 21 -12.99 -16.82 -0.63
C GLU A 21 -12.30 -16.31 -1.90
N ASN A 22 -12.47 -15.02 -2.24
CA ASN A 22 -12.00 -14.47 -3.52
C ASN A 22 -10.65 -13.75 -3.44
N LYS A 23 -10.05 -13.62 -2.25
CA LYS A 23 -8.79 -12.88 -2.06
C LYS A 23 -7.63 -13.83 -1.82
N VAL A 24 -6.64 -13.76 -2.71
CA VAL A 24 -5.37 -14.47 -2.58
C VAL A 24 -4.36 -13.53 -1.93
N VAL A 25 -3.70 -13.99 -0.86
CA VAL A 25 -2.62 -13.24 -0.24
C VAL A 25 -1.40 -13.27 -1.17
N PRO A 26 -0.89 -12.12 -1.64
CA PRO A 26 0.26 -12.07 -2.52
C PRO A 26 1.53 -12.43 -1.76
N GLU A 27 2.57 -12.87 -2.47
CA GLU A 27 3.83 -13.36 -1.88
C GLU A 27 4.52 -12.34 -0.96
N HIS A 28 4.42 -11.05 -1.27
CA HIS A 28 5.00 -9.97 -0.49
C HIS A 28 4.15 -9.56 0.73
N ALA A 29 3.04 -10.24 1.01
CA ALA A 29 2.16 -9.93 2.13
C ALA A 29 1.88 -11.16 3.01
N LYS A 30 1.74 -10.94 4.32
CA LYS A 30 1.34 -12.00 5.26
C LYS A 30 -0.18 -12.15 5.40
N LYS A 31 -0.92 -11.09 5.07
CA LYS A 31 -2.39 -11.03 5.16
C LYS A 31 -2.94 -9.97 4.22
N ILE A 32 -4.12 -10.23 3.66
CA ILE A 32 -4.93 -9.22 2.99
C ILE A 32 -6.15 -8.91 3.84
N THR A 33 -6.40 -7.62 4.01
CA THR A 33 -7.59 -7.08 4.66
C THR A 33 -8.05 -5.86 3.87
N VAL A 34 -9.26 -5.40 4.14
CA VAL A 34 -9.77 -4.16 3.55
C VAL A 34 -8.84 -2.97 3.85
N LEU A 35 -8.30 -2.90 5.08
CA LEU A 35 -7.33 -1.86 5.45
C LEU A 35 -6.01 -1.96 4.67
N HIS A 36 -5.55 -3.18 4.36
CA HIS A 36 -4.38 -3.35 3.50
C HIS A 36 -4.64 -2.82 2.09
N GLU A 37 -5.81 -3.10 1.52
CA GLU A 37 -6.18 -2.60 0.19
C GLU A 37 -6.31 -1.08 0.17
N MET A 38 -6.97 -0.50 1.18
CA MET A 38 -7.07 0.95 1.35
C MET A 38 -5.70 1.60 1.50
N LYS A 39 -4.81 1.00 2.31
CA LYS A 39 -3.44 1.49 2.47
C LYS A 39 -2.66 1.42 1.15
N ARG A 40 -2.78 0.34 0.40
CA ARG A 40 -2.13 0.20 -0.91
C ARG A 40 -2.60 1.27 -1.89
N ASP A 41 -3.89 1.60 -1.89
CA ASP A 41 -4.44 2.68 -2.70
C ASP A 41 -3.92 4.05 -2.24
N LEU A 42 -3.87 4.29 -0.91
CA LEU A 42 -3.29 5.51 -0.35
C LEU A 42 -1.82 5.67 -0.72
N ASP A 43 -1.01 4.63 -0.52
CA ASP A 43 0.43 4.63 -0.80
C ASP A 43 0.68 4.89 -2.31
N ARG A 44 -0.19 4.38 -3.21
CA ARG A 44 -0.15 4.72 -4.65
C ARG A 44 -0.41 6.20 -4.92
N HIS A 45 -1.38 6.81 -4.25
CA HIS A 45 -1.64 8.25 -4.40
C HIS A 45 -0.48 9.08 -3.86
N LEU A 46 0.06 8.72 -2.69
CA LEU A 46 1.22 9.39 -2.10
C LEU A 46 2.45 9.31 -3.00
N LYS A 47 2.72 8.14 -3.60
CA LYS A 47 3.76 7.96 -4.62
C LYS A 47 3.57 8.96 -5.77
N GLY A 48 2.37 9.04 -6.32
CA GLY A 48 2.06 9.98 -7.40
C GLY A 48 2.27 11.44 -7.00
N ILE A 49 1.97 11.82 -5.76
CA ILE A 49 2.23 13.16 -5.24
C ILE A 49 3.74 13.43 -5.15
N LEU A 50 4.52 12.48 -4.63
CA LEU A 50 5.97 12.64 -4.48
C LEU A 50 6.69 12.72 -5.83
N GLU A 51 6.27 11.91 -6.81
CA GLU A 51 6.90 11.82 -8.14
C GLU A 51 6.50 12.95 -9.09
N ASN A 52 5.23 13.38 -9.07
CA ASN A 52 4.71 14.31 -10.09
C ASN A 52 4.61 15.77 -9.62
N SER A 53 4.76 16.05 -8.31
CA SER A 53 4.66 17.43 -7.84
C SER A 53 5.92 18.24 -8.14
N THR A 54 5.73 19.46 -8.64
CA THR A 54 6.84 20.37 -8.93
C THR A 54 7.53 20.81 -7.64
N ARG A 55 8.86 20.80 -7.67
CA ARG A 55 9.67 21.39 -6.59
C ARG A 55 9.66 22.92 -6.60
N LYS A 56 9.32 23.53 -7.74
CA LYS A 56 9.20 24.98 -7.85
C LYS A 56 8.01 25.42 -6.97
N ASN A 57 8.31 26.12 -5.88
CA ASN A 57 7.37 26.58 -4.85
C ASN A 57 6.90 25.50 -3.85
N ALA A 58 7.56 24.34 -3.79
CA ALA A 58 7.29 23.37 -2.74
C ALA A 58 7.76 23.91 -1.37
N THR A 59 7.01 23.60 -0.31
CA THR A 59 7.42 23.93 1.06
C THR A 59 8.70 23.16 1.41
N ARG A 60 9.47 23.65 2.39
CA ARG A 60 10.67 22.94 2.87
C ARG A 60 10.37 21.49 3.27
N ALA A 61 9.24 21.26 3.93
CA ALA A 61 8.81 19.92 4.33
C ALA A 61 8.56 19.01 3.13
N MET A 62 7.90 19.52 2.08
CA MET A 62 7.65 18.76 0.86
C MET A 62 8.95 18.42 0.12
N ASN A 63 9.87 19.39 -0.01
CA ASN A 63 11.17 19.16 -0.63
C ASN A 63 11.99 18.07 0.10
N LEU A 64 11.97 18.06 1.44
CA LEU A 64 12.63 17.04 2.24
C LEU A 64 12.00 15.66 2.03
N ALA A 65 10.66 15.58 2.02
CA ALA A 65 9.95 14.33 1.76
C ALA A 65 10.26 13.75 0.37
N GLN A 66 10.30 14.60 -0.67
CA GLN A 66 10.68 14.17 -2.02
C GLN A 66 12.14 13.73 -2.11
N THR A 67 13.06 14.48 -1.49
CA THR A 67 14.49 14.12 -1.47
C THR A 67 14.72 12.78 -0.77
N TYR A 68 14.04 12.56 0.36
CA TYR A 68 14.08 11.28 1.07
C TYR A 68 13.53 10.15 0.20
N TYR A 69 12.38 10.36 -0.44
CA TYR A 69 11.79 9.38 -1.37
C TYR A 69 12.76 9.00 -2.51
N ASP A 70 13.34 9.99 -3.20
CA ASP A 70 14.28 9.74 -4.30
C ASP A 70 15.51 8.95 -3.84
N SER A 71 16.03 9.25 -2.65
CA SER A 71 17.17 8.52 -2.08
C SER A 71 16.85 7.05 -1.82
N CYS A 72 15.60 6.76 -1.45
CA CYS A 72 15.12 5.40 -1.21
C CYS A 72 14.83 4.65 -2.52
N MET A 73 14.41 5.34 -3.57
CA MET A 73 14.04 4.73 -4.85
C MET A 73 15.20 4.55 -5.83
N ASN A 74 16.38 5.10 -5.53
CA ASN A 74 17.57 4.95 -6.37
C ASN A 74 18.23 3.56 -6.18
N GLU A 75 17.71 2.56 -6.89
CA GLU A 75 18.21 1.17 -6.84
C GLU A 75 19.67 1.06 -7.29
N GLN A 76 20.13 1.91 -8.22
CA GLN A 76 21.53 1.89 -8.67
C GLN A 76 22.47 2.25 -7.53
N ALA A 77 22.21 3.36 -6.85
CA ALA A 77 23.00 3.77 -5.69
C ALA A 77 22.95 2.72 -4.57
N GLN A 78 21.81 2.03 -4.40
CA GLN A 78 21.69 0.94 -3.43
C GLN A 78 22.55 -0.27 -3.79
N ASN A 79 22.57 -0.66 -5.06
CA ASN A 79 23.36 -1.81 -5.50
C ASN A 79 24.86 -1.54 -5.43
N GLU A 80 25.30 -0.32 -5.69
CA GLU A 80 26.70 0.10 -5.55
C GLU A 80 27.19 -0.02 -4.09
N MET A 81 26.31 0.19 -3.09
CA MET A 81 26.64 -0.01 -1.67
C MET A 81 26.73 -1.47 -1.23
N VAL A 82 26.21 -2.42 -2.01
CA VAL A 82 26.27 -3.87 -1.70
C VAL A 82 27.51 -4.53 -2.28
N THR A 83 28.18 -3.87 -3.25
CA THR A 83 29.35 -4.39 -3.95
C THR A 83 30.70 -4.10 -3.26
N GLU A 84 30.69 -3.49 -2.07
CA GLU A 84 31.82 -3.36 -1.15
C GLU A 84 31.65 -4.30 0.06
#